data_AF-A0AAU2HC06-F1
#
_entry.id   AF-A0AAU2HC06-F1
#
_cell.length_a   1.000
_cell.length_b   1.000
_cell.length_c   1.000
_cell.angle_alpha   90.00
_cell.angle_beta   90.00
_cell.angle_gamma   90.00
#
_symmetry.space_group_name_H-M   'P 1'
#
loop_
_entity.id
_entity.type
_entity.pdbx_description
1 polymer ?
#
loop_
_entity_poly.entity_id
_entity_poly.type
_entity_poly.pdbx_seq_one_letter_code
_entity_poly.pdbx_strand_id
1 'polypeptide(L)'
;MIITDSCVLRGISLSDSSADLLRTIRALGVERVGAPWMVVEELIAQEAVEYRQRHEAAARALKSLKKATPWNSDGVPLGPSEEDRVREHWRTQYATVVEEVPTSETALREGVWREANSLPPCKATEGTKSLKVGGRDAAIWLSAIEYAHRHQTETVYFVSANTKDFGAGSSYPPPMDRDVDGLGDRFVHLTSLDQVLARFTQQTKTDDALVAEILNAPAVLKAMKREAKKRLGEDGAFVCTTSVGELEQEVAVASAFGWLAAKATVHSIEKVQTYRIGEHEWCTGVVRWHIGGMAFVAAEEPTLGAAGCSWTTSVLFTSDVENPRLTVLRHNLARPLTREEFAALGMAKSPPVSAMPLFDLINSLGIPADSARGLPRAYEGALVRNAAKIRRSAIGEQVAALLDAAEADDPDE
;
A
#
# COMPACT_ATOMS: atom_id res chain seq x y z
N MET A 1 6.19 11.94 -18.78
CA MET A 1 6.65 10.73 -18.08
C MET A 1 7.81 11.05 -17.14
N ILE A 2 7.73 10.66 -15.88
CA ILE A 2 8.82 10.74 -14.88
C ILE A 2 9.44 9.34 -14.75
N ILE A 3 10.74 9.21 -15.01
CA ILE A 3 11.49 7.94 -14.93
C ILE A 3 12.53 8.05 -13.82
N THR A 4 12.38 7.26 -12.76
CA THR A 4 13.26 7.29 -11.58
C THR A 4 14.32 6.19 -11.62
N ASP A 5 15.54 6.48 -11.18
CA ASP A 5 16.55 5.45 -10.93
C ASP A 5 16.39 4.76 -9.55
N SER A 6 17.29 3.82 -9.24
CA SER A 6 17.29 3.12 -7.95
C SER A 6 17.73 3.96 -6.77
N CYS A 7 18.59 4.97 -6.92
CA CYS A 7 18.99 5.84 -5.81
C CYS A 7 17.84 6.74 -5.36
N VAL A 8 16.99 7.20 -6.27
CA VAL A 8 15.79 7.97 -5.93
C VAL A 8 14.78 7.10 -5.21
N LEU A 9 14.47 5.92 -5.74
CA LEU A 9 13.50 5.01 -5.13
C LEU A 9 13.99 4.39 -3.81
N ARG A 10 15.30 4.17 -3.66
CA ARG A 10 15.90 3.74 -2.39
C ARG A 10 15.97 4.88 -1.37
N GLY A 11 16.20 6.10 -1.83
CA GLY A 11 16.27 7.29 -0.98
C GLY A 11 14.92 7.68 -0.38
N ILE A 12 13.82 7.16 -0.92
CA ILE A 12 12.48 7.29 -0.34
C ILE A 12 12.13 6.01 0.42
N SER A 13 11.67 6.13 1.66
CA SER A 13 10.87 5.04 2.21
C SER A 13 9.56 4.99 1.42
N LEU A 14 9.06 3.79 1.12
CA LEU A 14 7.70 3.64 0.58
C LEU A 14 6.62 4.21 1.53
N SER A 15 6.99 4.46 2.79
CA SER A 15 6.19 5.12 3.82
C SER A 15 6.55 6.60 4.05
N ASP A 16 7.33 7.25 3.19
CA ASP A 16 7.61 8.69 3.31
C ASP A 16 6.67 9.54 2.45
N SER A 17 6.62 10.84 2.76
CA SER A 17 5.81 11.83 2.03
C SER A 17 6.21 11.92 0.55
N SER A 18 7.48 11.70 0.22
CA SER A 18 7.96 11.68 -1.16
C SER A 18 7.35 10.53 -1.98
N ALA A 19 7.16 9.35 -1.38
CA ALA A 19 6.47 8.25 -2.05
C ALA A 19 4.96 8.54 -2.21
N ASP A 20 4.34 9.15 -1.19
CA ASP A 20 2.93 9.58 -1.26
C ASP A 20 2.70 10.62 -2.36
N LEU A 21 3.67 11.51 -2.60
CA LEU A 21 3.64 12.43 -3.71
C LEU A 21 3.68 11.70 -5.06
N LEU A 22 4.60 10.76 -5.26
CA LEU A 22 4.67 10.01 -6.53
C LEU A 22 3.36 9.25 -6.79
N ARG A 23 2.78 8.65 -5.73
CA ARG A 23 1.43 8.06 -5.78
C ARG A 23 0.37 9.08 -6.13
N THR A 24 0.46 10.29 -5.59
CA THR A 24 -0.45 11.40 -5.90
C THR A 24 -0.37 11.79 -7.37
N ILE A 25 0.82 12.10 -7.88
CA ILE A 25 1.03 12.46 -9.30
C ILE A 25 0.43 11.38 -10.21
N ARG A 26 0.68 10.11 -9.89
CA ARG A 26 0.13 8.97 -10.63
C ARG A 26 -1.40 8.87 -10.51
N ALA A 27 -1.96 8.98 -9.30
CA ALA A 27 -3.40 8.89 -9.05
C ALA A 27 -4.18 10.00 -9.76
N LEU A 28 -3.58 11.17 -9.90
CA LEU A 28 -4.16 12.31 -10.62
C LEU A 28 -4.05 12.19 -12.14
N GLY A 29 -3.21 11.29 -12.66
CA GLY A 29 -2.96 11.15 -14.09
C GLY A 29 -2.31 12.39 -14.74
N VAL A 30 -1.73 13.28 -13.93
CA VAL A 30 -1.06 14.50 -14.40
C VAL A 30 0.22 14.14 -15.15
N GLU A 31 0.97 13.19 -14.59
CA GLU A 31 2.11 12.58 -15.23
C GLU A 31 2.16 11.10 -14.87
N ARG A 32 2.75 10.31 -15.77
CA ARG A 32 3.09 8.93 -15.48
C ARG A 32 4.39 8.90 -14.68
N VAL A 33 4.45 8.06 -13.65
CA VAL A 33 5.65 7.82 -12.85
C VAL A 33 6.06 6.38 -13.05
N GLY A 34 7.26 6.15 -13.57
CA GLY A 34 7.79 4.81 -13.79
C GLY A 34 9.26 4.66 -13.42
N ALA A 35 9.70 3.41 -13.42
CA ALA A 35 11.08 3.03 -13.21
C ALA A 35 11.46 1.93 -14.20
N PRO A 36 12.69 1.92 -14.76
CA PRO A 36 13.16 0.82 -15.57
C PRO A 36 13.02 -0.51 -14.82
N TRP A 37 12.66 -1.59 -15.51
CA TRP A 37 12.58 -2.94 -14.92
C TRP A 37 13.82 -3.28 -14.10
N MET A 38 15.01 -2.91 -14.61
CA MET A 38 16.26 -3.15 -13.91
C MET A 38 16.38 -2.42 -12.56
N VAL A 39 15.76 -1.24 -12.41
CA VAL A 39 15.67 -0.55 -11.11
C VAL A 39 14.83 -1.36 -10.13
N VAL A 40 13.64 -1.80 -10.56
CA VAL A 40 12.70 -2.53 -9.71
C VAL A 40 13.32 -3.85 -9.25
N GLU A 41 13.94 -4.61 -10.16
CA GLU A 41 14.62 -5.87 -9.82
C GLU A 41 15.85 -5.68 -8.94
N GLU A 42 16.60 -4.57 -9.08
CA GLU A 42 17.70 -4.26 -8.16
C GLU A 42 17.19 -4.13 -6.73
N LEU A 43 16.13 -3.33 -6.53
CA LEU A 43 15.58 -3.06 -5.20
C LEU A 43 14.97 -4.32 -4.58
N ILE A 44 14.21 -5.10 -5.36
CA ILE A 44 13.66 -6.39 -4.93
C ILE A 44 14.78 -7.36 -4.53
N ALA A 45 15.87 -7.40 -5.29
CA ALA A 45 17.00 -8.27 -4.96
C ALA A 45 17.69 -7.85 -3.66
N GLN A 46 17.83 -6.55 -3.39
CA GLN A 46 18.38 -6.05 -2.14
C GLN A 46 17.54 -6.49 -0.94
N GLU A 47 16.22 -6.34 -1.01
CA GLU A 47 15.30 -6.76 0.05
C GLU A 47 15.34 -8.28 0.31
N ALA A 48 15.38 -9.09 -0.75
CA ALA A 48 15.48 -10.54 -0.62
C ALA A 48 16.82 -10.97 0.00
N VAL A 49 17.92 -10.32 -0.35
CA VAL A 49 19.24 -10.57 0.24
C VAL A 49 19.24 -10.23 1.73
N GLU A 50 18.68 -9.08 2.11
CA GLU A 50 18.58 -8.68 3.51
C GLU A 50 17.71 -9.65 4.32
N TYR A 51 16.55 -10.04 3.78
CA TYR A 51 15.69 -11.05 4.40
C TYR A 51 16.44 -12.36 4.63
N ARG A 52 17.14 -12.89 3.61
CA ARG A 52 17.91 -14.12 3.74
C ARG A 52 18.96 -14.02 4.85
N GLN A 53 19.71 -12.92 4.90
CA GLN A 53 20.70 -12.69 5.95
C GLN A 53 20.09 -12.69 7.36
N ARG A 54 18.93 -12.02 7.53
CA ARG A 54 18.19 -11.98 8.80
C ARG A 54 17.62 -13.35 9.18
N HIS A 55 17.07 -14.10 8.22
CA HIS A 55 16.57 -15.46 8.43
C HIS A 55 17.68 -16.40 8.89
N GLU A 56 18.83 -16.39 8.19
CA GLU A 56 19.99 -17.18 8.59
C GLU A 56 20.52 -16.80 9.99
N ALA A 57 20.52 -15.51 10.32
CA ALA A 57 20.90 -15.05 11.66
C ALA A 57 19.95 -15.58 12.75
N ALA A 58 18.64 -15.54 12.49
CA ALA A 58 17.63 -16.11 13.39
C ALA A 58 17.80 -17.63 13.54
N ALA A 59 18.05 -18.35 12.45
CA ALA A 59 18.30 -19.78 12.46
C ALA A 59 19.52 -20.14 13.32
N ARG A 60 20.61 -19.37 13.19
CA ARG A 60 21.81 -19.52 14.03
C ARG A 60 21.52 -19.23 15.50
N ALA A 61 20.76 -18.19 15.81
CA ALA A 61 20.39 -17.83 17.17
C ALA A 61 19.54 -18.91 17.85
N LEU A 62 18.51 -19.43 17.17
CA LEU A 62 17.67 -20.51 17.68
C LEU A 62 18.47 -21.79 17.92
N LYS A 63 19.38 -22.13 16.99
CA LYS A 63 20.28 -23.29 17.16
C LYS A 63 21.17 -23.13 18.39
N SER A 64 21.70 -21.92 18.64
CA SER A 64 22.52 -21.62 19.82
C SER A 64 21.71 -21.71 21.12
N LEU A 65 20.49 -21.16 21.13
CA LEU A 65 19.58 -21.25 22.28
C LEU A 65 19.25 -22.70 22.62
N LYS A 66 18.94 -23.53 21.61
CA LYS A 66 18.64 -24.95 21.80
C LYS A 66 19.82 -25.71 22.44
N LYS A 67 21.06 -25.35 22.13
CA LYS A 67 22.26 -25.95 22.75
C LYS A 67 22.46 -25.53 24.21
N ALA A 68 22.08 -24.31 24.57
CA ALA A 68 22.26 -23.77 25.91
C ALA A 68 21.10 -24.10 26.86
N THR A 69 19.96 -24.56 26.34
CA THR A 69 18.76 -24.86 27.12
C THR A 69 18.82 -26.32 27.60
N PRO A 70 18.84 -26.59 28.93
CA PRO A 70 19.00 -27.95 29.45
C PRO A 70 17.71 -28.79 29.44
N TRP A 71 16.55 -28.16 29.23
CA TRP A 71 15.27 -28.85 29.00
C TRP A 71 14.90 -28.84 27.51
N ASN A 72 14.00 -29.75 27.11
CA ASN A 72 13.52 -29.79 25.73
C ASN A 72 12.69 -28.53 25.46
N SER A 73 13.30 -27.53 24.81
CA SER A 73 12.58 -26.43 24.20
C SER A 73 12.23 -26.83 22.77
N ASP A 74 11.06 -27.41 22.61
CA ASP A 74 10.36 -27.43 21.33
C ASP A 74 9.89 -25.98 21.06
N GLY A 75 10.87 -25.08 20.87
CA GLY A 75 10.60 -23.68 20.56
C GLY A 75 9.85 -23.56 19.25
N VAL A 76 9.24 -22.38 19.02
CA VAL A 76 8.54 -22.09 17.76
C VAL A 76 9.49 -22.37 16.59
N PRO A 77 9.17 -23.34 15.70
CA PRO A 77 10.05 -23.68 14.60
C PRO A 77 10.16 -22.48 13.66
N LEU A 78 11.40 -22.11 13.31
CA LEU A 78 11.61 -21.18 12.21
C LEU A 78 11.26 -21.92 10.92
N GLY A 79 10.24 -21.43 10.21
CA GLY A 79 9.87 -21.97 8.91
C GLY A 79 11.00 -21.86 7.87
N PRO A 80 10.84 -22.48 6.69
CA PRO A 80 11.81 -22.33 5.60
C PRO A 80 11.95 -20.86 5.19
N SER A 81 13.09 -20.51 4.59
CA SER A 81 13.29 -19.18 3.99
C SER A 81 12.34 -19.02 2.80
N GLU A 82 11.52 -17.97 2.79
CA GLU A 82 10.55 -17.68 1.73
C GLU A 82 11.00 -16.48 0.86
N GLU A 83 12.23 -16.54 0.32
CA GLU A 83 12.81 -15.44 -0.47
C GLU A 83 11.93 -15.01 -1.66
N ASP A 84 11.33 -15.95 -2.39
CA ASP A 84 10.48 -15.63 -3.54
C ASP A 84 9.20 -14.91 -3.14
N ARG A 85 8.63 -15.25 -1.97
CA ARG A 85 7.47 -14.54 -1.41
C ARG A 85 7.82 -13.11 -1.03
N VAL A 86 9.02 -12.90 -0.48
CA VAL A 86 9.55 -11.56 -0.19
C VAL A 86 9.74 -10.77 -1.49
N ARG A 87 10.26 -11.40 -2.55
CA ARG A 87 10.41 -10.75 -3.85
C ARG A 87 9.07 -10.28 -4.42
N GLU A 88 8.07 -11.16 -4.39
CA GLU A 88 6.74 -10.84 -4.90
C GLU A 88 6.03 -9.75 -4.08
N HIS A 89 6.20 -9.80 -2.76
CA HIS A 89 5.73 -8.73 -1.88
C HIS A 89 6.31 -7.38 -2.31
N TRP A 90 7.62 -7.27 -2.43
CA TRP A 90 8.27 -6.00 -2.77
C TRP A 90 7.98 -5.55 -4.20
N ARG A 91 7.84 -6.48 -5.16
CA ARG A 91 7.36 -6.17 -6.52
C ARG A 91 6.00 -5.49 -6.48
N THR A 92 5.06 -6.06 -5.71
CA THR A 92 3.73 -5.48 -5.50
C THR A 92 3.82 -4.11 -4.83
N GLN A 93 4.68 -3.95 -3.82
CA GLN A 93 4.85 -2.66 -3.13
C GLN A 93 5.39 -1.56 -4.06
N TYR A 94 6.44 -1.84 -4.84
CA TYR A 94 6.98 -0.87 -5.80
C TYR A 94 5.97 -0.53 -6.91
N ALA A 95 5.19 -1.51 -7.37
CA ALA A 95 4.13 -1.30 -8.36
C ALA A 95 2.99 -0.39 -7.85
N THR A 96 2.90 -0.09 -6.55
CA THR A 96 1.98 0.93 -6.03
C THR A 96 2.46 2.36 -6.31
N VAL A 97 3.77 2.56 -6.46
CA VAL A 97 4.39 3.89 -6.64
C VAL A 97 4.71 4.15 -8.10
N VAL A 98 5.34 3.19 -8.75
CA VAL A 98 5.85 3.33 -10.12
C VAL A 98 5.24 2.28 -11.04
N GLU A 99 5.03 2.65 -12.29
CA GLU A 99 4.87 1.67 -13.37
C GLU A 99 6.23 1.17 -13.86
N GLU A 100 6.27 -0.05 -14.37
CA GLU A 100 7.50 -0.58 -14.94
C GLU A 100 7.73 -0.04 -16.36
N VAL A 101 8.93 0.48 -16.61
CA VAL A 101 9.42 0.78 -17.96
C VAL A 101 10.27 -0.40 -18.43
N PRO A 102 9.91 -1.10 -19.51
CA PRO A 102 10.67 -2.26 -19.96
C PRO A 102 12.13 -1.90 -20.28
N THR A 103 13.06 -2.68 -19.73
CA THR A 103 14.48 -2.64 -20.12
C THR A 103 14.69 -3.62 -21.27
N SER A 104 15.09 -3.12 -22.44
CA SER A 104 15.28 -3.98 -23.63
C SER A 104 16.53 -4.87 -23.53
N GLU A 105 16.56 -5.95 -24.30
CA GLU A 105 17.78 -6.78 -24.44
C GLU A 105 18.95 -5.93 -24.95
N THR A 106 18.69 -4.99 -25.87
CA THR A 106 19.70 -4.07 -26.41
C THR A 106 20.30 -3.22 -25.30
N ALA A 107 19.47 -2.62 -24.44
CA ALA A 107 19.93 -1.82 -23.30
C ALA A 107 20.77 -2.66 -22.32
N LEU A 108 20.39 -3.91 -22.04
CA LEU A 108 21.17 -4.82 -21.19
C LEU A 108 22.53 -5.16 -21.81
N ARG A 109 22.55 -5.53 -23.09
CA ARG A 109 23.78 -5.90 -23.81
C ARG A 109 24.73 -4.72 -23.93
N GLU A 110 24.20 -3.55 -24.26
CA GLU A 110 24.97 -2.31 -24.32
C GLU A 110 25.48 -1.92 -22.93
N GLY A 111 24.69 -2.10 -21.87
CA GLY A 111 25.14 -1.88 -20.49
C GLY A 111 26.35 -2.73 -20.11
N VAL A 112 26.30 -4.03 -20.41
CA VAL A 112 27.44 -4.95 -20.21
C VAL A 112 28.64 -4.55 -21.06
N TRP A 113 28.42 -4.17 -22.32
CA TRP A 113 29.49 -3.73 -23.22
C TRP A 113 30.15 -2.43 -22.70
N ARG A 114 29.37 -1.45 -22.25
CA ARG A 114 29.89 -0.21 -21.64
C ARG A 114 30.66 -0.49 -20.37
N GLU A 115 30.19 -1.40 -19.52
CA GLU A 115 30.93 -1.81 -18.32
C GLU A 115 32.28 -2.45 -18.69
N ALA A 116 32.30 -3.38 -19.65
CA ALA A 116 33.52 -4.00 -20.12
C ALA A 116 34.54 -2.98 -20.68
N ASN A 117 34.07 -1.85 -21.21
CA ASN A 117 34.91 -0.78 -21.77
C ASN A 117 35.09 0.43 -20.84
N SER A 118 34.52 0.42 -19.64
CA SER A 118 34.50 1.57 -18.71
C SER A 118 33.95 2.85 -19.34
N LEU A 119 32.91 2.73 -20.17
CA LEU A 119 32.24 3.86 -20.82
C LEU A 119 31.08 4.38 -19.96
N PRO A 120 30.89 5.70 -19.82
CA PRO A 120 29.82 6.29 -19.02
C PRO A 120 28.43 5.72 -19.32
N PRO A 121 27.57 5.53 -18.29
CA PRO A 121 27.80 5.84 -16.86
C PRO A 121 28.71 4.84 -16.12
N CYS A 122 29.26 3.83 -16.80
CA CYS A 122 30.18 2.88 -16.20
C CYS A 122 31.56 3.50 -15.92
N LYS A 123 32.25 2.94 -14.92
CA LYS A 123 33.58 3.42 -14.50
C LYS A 123 34.46 2.28 -14.00
N ALA A 124 35.76 2.53 -13.97
CA ALA A 124 36.69 1.70 -13.21
C ALA A 124 36.79 2.22 -11.77
N THR A 125 36.69 1.35 -10.78
CA THR A 125 36.93 1.72 -9.38
C THR A 125 38.41 1.98 -9.13
N GLU A 126 38.72 2.99 -8.33
CA GLU A 126 40.08 3.26 -7.88
C GLU A 126 40.52 2.18 -6.86
N GLY A 127 41.67 1.54 -7.08
CA GLY A 127 42.21 0.50 -6.20
C GLY A 127 43.27 -0.38 -6.86
N THR A 128 43.92 -1.24 -6.07
CA THR A 128 45.01 -2.14 -6.52
C THR A 128 44.58 -3.17 -7.56
N LYS A 129 43.27 -3.42 -7.69
CA LYS A 129 42.63 -4.13 -8.80
C LYS A 129 41.44 -3.30 -9.25
N SER A 130 41.54 -2.65 -10.40
CA SER A 130 40.43 -1.87 -10.96
C SER A 130 39.28 -2.80 -11.34
N LEU A 131 38.18 -2.73 -10.59
CA LEU A 131 36.94 -3.40 -10.93
C LEU A 131 36.15 -2.46 -11.85
N LYS A 132 35.68 -2.98 -12.98
CA LYS A 132 34.77 -2.24 -13.85
C LYS A 132 33.34 -2.46 -13.36
N VAL A 133 32.60 -1.37 -13.21
CA VAL A 133 31.25 -1.37 -12.64
C VAL A 133 30.35 -0.38 -13.38
N GLY A 134 29.03 -0.59 -13.30
CA GLY A 134 28.01 0.36 -13.74
C GLY A 134 27.15 -0.14 -14.90
N GLY A 135 27.28 -1.39 -15.34
CA GLY A 135 26.49 -1.92 -16.45
C GLY A 135 24.98 -1.86 -16.20
N ARG A 136 24.57 -2.02 -14.93
CA ARG A 136 23.20 -1.78 -14.47
C ARG A 136 22.78 -0.32 -14.68
N ASP A 137 23.58 0.64 -14.25
CA ASP A 137 23.28 2.06 -14.36
C ASP A 137 23.21 2.49 -15.84
N ALA A 138 24.03 1.88 -16.70
CA ALA A 138 23.93 2.03 -18.15
C ALA A 138 22.61 1.47 -18.71
N ALA A 139 22.17 0.29 -18.27
CA ALA A 139 20.88 -0.26 -18.69
C ALA A 139 19.68 0.61 -18.23
N ILE A 140 19.75 1.19 -17.02
CA ILE A 140 18.76 2.13 -16.49
C ILE A 140 18.69 3.38 -17.38
N TRP A 141 19.84 4.00 -17.67
CA TRP A 141 19.95 5.15 -18.55
C TRP A 141 19.38 4.87 -19.94
N LEU A 142 19.82 3.78 -20.57
CA LEU A 142 19.39 3.41 -21.90
C LEU A 142 17.89 3.09 -21.96
N SER A 143 17.30 2.54 -20.89
CA SER A 143 15.85 2.34 -20.81
C SER A 143 15.08 3.66 -20.87
N ALA A 144 15.57 4.70 -20.18
CA ALA A 144 14.95 6.03 -20.21
C ALA A 144 15.10 6.69 -21.60
N ILE A 145 16.26 6.55 -22.22
CA ILE A 145 16.55 7.05 -23.58
C ILE A 145 15.68 6.36 -24.62
N GLU A 146 15.62 5.03 -24.60
CA GLU A 146 14.76 4.26 -25.51
C GLU A 146 13.29 4.64 -25.36
N TYR A 147 12.83 4.86 -24.12
CA TYR A 147 11.48 5.33 -23.88
C TYR A 147 11.24 6.70 -24.53
N ALA A 148 12.16 7.66 -24.35
CA ALA A 148 12.05 9.01 -24.90
C ALA A 148 12.04 9.04 -26.44
N HIS A 149 12.77 8.13 -27.09
CA HIS A 149 12.76 7.97 -28.54
C HIS A 149 11.46 7.35 -29.07
N ARG A 150 10.89 6.37 -28.34
CA ARG A 150 9.62 5.74 -28.71
C ARG A 150 8.42 6.68 -28.52
N HIS A 151 8.51 7.60 -27.56
CA HIS A 151 7.43 8.54 -27.21
C HIS A 151 7.82 9.97 -27.60
N GLN A 152 7.82 10.26 -28.91
CA GLN A 152 8.36 11.50 -29.47
C GLN A 152 7.59 12.77 -29.07
N THR A 153 6.35 12.65 -28.61
CA THR A 153 5.51 13.77 -28.17
C THR A 153 5.58 14.05 -26.68
N GLU A 154 6.17 13.13 -25.90
CA GLU A 154 6.21 13.23 -24.44
C GLU A 154 7.51 13.89 -23.96
N THR A 155 7.43 14.67 -22.89
CA THR A 155 8.62 15.07 -22.13
C THR A 155 8.96 13.95 -21.15
N VAL A 156 10.21 13.48 -21.20
CA VAL A 156 10.75 12.47 -20.28
C VAL A 156 11.61 13.18 -19.24
N TYR A 157 11.22 13.04 -17.98
CA TYR A 157 11.94 13.54 -16.83
C TYR A 157 12.73 12.39 -16.20
N PHE A 158 14.01 12.27 -16.52
CA PHE A 158 14.89 11.30 -15.86
C PHE A 158 15.32 11.84 -14.50
N VAL A 159 15.03 11.12 -13.42
CA VAL A 159 15.30 11.56 -12.04
C VAL A 159 16.38 10.68 -11.42
N SER A 160 17.53 11.27 -11.11
CA SER A 160 18.62 10.58 -10.42
C SER A 160 19.42 11.53 -9.53
N ALA A 161 19.65 11.16 -8.27
CA ALA A 161 20.57 11.86 -7.40
C ALA A 161 22.06 11.49 -7.66
N ASN A 162 22.33 10.53 -8.56
CA ASN A 162 23.67 10.09 -8.89
C ASN A 162 24.32 10.99 -9.95
N THR A 163 24.65 12.22 -9.54
CA THR A 163 25.30 13.20 -10.41
C THR A 163 26.72 12.81 -10.81
N LYS A 164 27.34 11.85 -10.11
CA LYS A 164 28.68 11.36 -10.43
C LYS A 164 28.66 10.53 -11.71
N ASP A 165 27.65 9.69 -11.88
CA ASP A 165 27.60 8.73 -13.00
C ASP A 165 26.73 9.25 -14.16
N PHE A 166 25.64 9.97 -13.87
CA PHE A 166 24.74 10.53 -14.89
C PHE A 166 24.94 12.02 -15.18
N GLY A 167 25.82 12.71 -14.43
CA GLY A 167 25.99 14.16 -14.52
C GLY A 167 24.81 14.95 -13.94
N ALA A 168 24.80 16.27 -14.17
CA ALA A 168 23.76 17.18 -13.67
C ALA A 168 22.72 17.57 -14.75
N GLY A 169 22.72 16.90 -15.90
CA GLY A 169 21.74 17.15 -16.97
C GLY A 169 22.07 18.29 -17.94
N SER A 170 23.09 19.10 -17.66
CA SER A 170 23.50 20.21 -18.53
C SER A 170 24.36 19.77 -19.72
N SER A 171 25.10 18.67 -19.57
CA SER A 171 25.97 18.08 -20.59
C SER A 171 26.27 16.64 -20.21
N TYR A 172 26.43 15.77 -21.20
CA TYR A 172 26.74 14.37 -21.00
C TYR A 172 28.10 14.02 -21.62
N PRO A 173 28.93 13.19 -20.96
CA PRO A 173 30.17 12.70 -21.56
C PRO A 173 29.89 11.66 -22.64
N PRO A 174 30.77 11.48 -23.65
CA PRO A 174 30.64 10.39 -24.59
C PRO A 174 30.65 9.01 -23.89
N PRO A 175 29.77 8.06 -24.29
CA PRO A 175 28.84 8.12 -25.42
C PRO A 175 27.43 8.65 -25.09
N MET A 176 27.18 9.08 -23.85
CA MET A 176 25.86 9.52 -23.41
C MET A 176 25.35 10.78 -24.11
N ASP A 177 26.26 11.61 -24.63
CA ASP A 177 25.93 12.75 -25.49
C ASP A 177 25.18 12.34 -26.77
N ARG A 178 25.58 11.20 -27.37
CA ARG A 178 24.92 10.64 -28.55
C ARG A 178 23.61 9.97 -28.22
N ASP A 179 23.48 9.39 -27.02
CA ASP A 179 22.24 8.74 -26.58
C ASP A 179 21.08 9.76 -26.54
N VAL A 180 21.36 11.00 -26.14
CA VAL A 180 20.37 12.10 -26.06
C VAL A 180 20.23 12.88 -27.37
N ASP A 181 21.01 12.56 -28.40
CA ASP A 181 20.93 13.26 -29.68
C ASP A 181 19.53 13.13 -30.28
N GLY A 182 19.01 14.23 -30.82
CA GLY A 182 17.63 14.32 -31.32
C GLY A 182 16.51 14.36 -30.26
N LEU A 183 16.79 14.22 -28.95
CA LEU A 183 15.77 14.37 -27.91
C LEU A 183 15.48 15.84 -27.55
N GLY A 184 16.46 16.73 -27.74
CA GLY A 184 16.31 18.16 -27.50
C GLY A 184 15.92 18.51 -26.06
N ASP A 185 15.00 19.45 -25.90
CA ASP A 185 14.47 19.92 -24.61
C ASP A 185 13.45 18.96 -23.97
N ARG A 186 13.06 17.89 -24.66
CA ARG A 186 12.10 16.90 -24.14
C ARG A 186 12.71 15.91 -23.16
N PHE A 187 14.03 15.76 -23.13
CA PHE A 187 14.70 14.91 -22.14
C PHE A 187 15.28 15.79 -21.03
N VAL A 188 14.57 15.84 -19.91
CA VAL A 188 14.91 16.68 -18.77
C VAL A 188 15.51 15.80 -17.68
N HIS A 189 16.70 16.14 -17.20
CA HIS A 189 17.32 15.44 -16.08
C HIS A 189 17.13 16.25 -14.80
N LEU A 190 16.42 15.66 -13.83
CA LEU A 190 16.18 16.21 -12.51
C LEU A 190 17.06 15.47 -11.49
N THR A 191 17.73 16.21 -10.61
CA THR A 191 18.70 15.62 -9.66
C THR A 191 18.10 15.26 -8.30
N SER A 192 16.83 15.59 -8.08
CA SER A 192 16.12 15.28 -6.83
C SER A 192 14.61 15.21 -7.02
N LEU A 193 13.92 14.59 -6.05
CA LEU A 193 12.46 14.64 -5.99
C LEU A 193 11.94 16.04 -5.65
N ASP A 194 12.72 16.89 -4.99
CA ASP A 194 12.34 18.28 -4.74
C ASP A 194 12.21 19.07 -6.05
N GLN A 195 13.03 18.75 -7.06
CA GLN A 195 12.87 19.35 -8.39
C GLN A 195 11.64 18.81 -9.11
N VAL A 196 11.28 17.54 -8.92
CA VAL A 196 10.01 16.98 -9.40
C VAL A 196 8.85 17.73 -8.75
N LEU A 197 8.89 17.90 -7.43
CA LEU A 197 7.91 18.67 -6.66
C LEU A 197 7.75 20.08 -7.21
N ALA A 198 8.83 20.85 -7.30
CA ALA A 198 8.81 22.22 -7.78
C ALA A 198 8.31 22.33 -9.24
N ARG A 199 8.46 21.26 -10.03
CA ARG A 199 8.05 21.22 -11.43
C ARG A 199 6.55 20.94 -11.60
N PHE A 200 6.01 19.99 -10.83
CA PHE A 200 4.64 19.50 -11.03
C PHE A 200 3.65 19.98 -9.97
N THR A 201 4.13 20.59 -8.90
CA THR A 201 3.30 21.04 -7.79
C THR A 201 3.66 22.46 -7.39
N GLN A 202 2.65 23.22 -6.97
CA GLN A 202 2.82 24.46 -6.26
C GLN A 202 2.21 24.29 -4.87
N GLN A 203 3.04 24.25 -3.84
CA GLN A 203 2.54 24.21 -2.48
C GLN A 203 1.74 25.48 -2.18
N THR A 204 0.53 25.32 -1.65
CA THR A 204 -0.35 26.42 -1.25
C THR A 204 -0.54 26.42 0.27
N LYS A 205 -1.17 27.48 0.80
CA LYS A 205 -1.48 27.56 2.22
C LYS A 205 -2.55 26.52 2.56
N THR A 206 -2.26 25.65 3.52
CA THR A 206 -3.23 24.71 4.07
C THR A 206 -4.24 25.45 4.95
N ASP A 207 -5.54 25.17 4.73
CA ASP A 207 -6.62 25.53 5.63
C ASP A 207 -7.00 24.30 6.48
N ASP A 208 -6.47 24.22 7.69
CA ASP A 208 -6.68 23.08 8.58
C ASP A 208 -8.15 22.88 8.97
N ALA A 209 -8.93 23.97 9.04
CA ALA A 209 -10.35 23.91 9.40
C ALA A 209 -11.17 23.30 8.25
N LEU A 210 -10.93 23.75 7.01
CA LEU A 210 -11.54 23.17 5.82
C LEU A 210 -11.16 21.71 5.64
N VAL A 211 -9.90 21.35 5.91
CA VAL A 211 -9.45 19.96 5.84
C VAL A 211 -10.18 19.08 6.86
N ALA A 212 -10.35 19.55 8.09
CA ALA A 212 -11.11 18.83 9.11
C ALA A 212 -12.58 18.68 8.73
N GLU A 213 -13.19 19.73 8.15
CA GLU A 213 -14.57 19.69 7.64
C GLU A 213 -14.72 18.64 6.54
N ILE A 214 -13.84 18.67 5.52
CA ILE A 214 -13.85 17.71 4.41
C ILE A 214 -13.69 16.28 4.91
N LEU A 215 -12.70 16.02 5.77
CA LEU A 215 -12.42 14.66 6.24
C LEU A 215 -13.52 14.08 7.13
N ASN A 216 -14.33 14.93 7.77
CA ASN A 216 -15.52 14.52 8.52
C ASN A 216 -16.80 14.52 7.68
N ALA A 217 -16.75 14.90 6.39
CA ALA A 217 -17.92 14.87 5.52
C ALA A 217 -18.43 13.43 5.35
N PRO A 218 -19.77 13.21 5.34
CA PRO A 218 -20.35 11.87 5.21
C PRO A 218 -19.83 11.08 4.00
N ALA A 219 -19.59 11.75 2.87
CA ALA A 219 -19.03 11.13 1.67
C ALA A 219 -17.63 10.53 1.89
N VAL A 220 -16.76 11.19 2.67
CA VAL A 220 -15.43 10.69 3.03
C VAL A 220 -15.53 9.53 4.00
N LEU A 221 -16.36 9.65 5.04
CA LEU A 221 -16.56 8.57 6.02
C LEU A 221 -17.13 7.31 5.35
N LYS A 222 -18.07 7.46 4.41
CA LYS A 222 -18.61 6.36 3.59
C LYS A 222 -17.54 5.76 2.67
N ALA A 223 -16.66 6.57 2.09
CA ALA A 223 -15.53 6.07 1.32
C ALA A 223 -14.55 5.26 2.19
N MET A 224 -14.25 5.74 3.40
CA MET A 224 -13.38 5.05 4.34
C MET A 224 -14.01 3.78 4.91
N LYS A 225 -15.32 3.74 5.16
CA LYS A 225 -16.08 2.52 5.49
C LYS A 225 -15.84 1.44 4.42
N ARG A 226 -15.98 1.79 3.14
CA ARG A 226 -15.73 0.85 2.04
C ARG A 226 -14.27 0.39 1.97
N GLU A 227 -13.33 1.31 2.12
CA GLU A 227 -11.91 0.97 2.06
C GLU A 227 -11.47 0.09 3.23
N ALA A 228 -12.02 0.33 4.43
CA ALA A 228 -11.80 -0.51 5.61
C ALA A 228 -12.40 -1.91 5.40
N LYS A 229 -13.62 -2.04 4.87
CA LYS A 229 -14.21 -3.35 4.54
C LYS A 229 -13.34 -4.16 3.59
N LYS A 230 -12.82 -3.50 2.54
CA LYS A 230 -11.93 -4.13 1.56
C LYS A 230 -10.60 -4.56 2.17
N ARG A 231 -9.85 -3.61 2.75
CA ARG A 231 -8.46 -3.85 3.19
C ARG A 231 -8.32 -4.53 4.55
N LEU A 232 -9.27 -4.31 5.45
CA LEU A 232 -9.31 -4.92 6.78
C LEU A 232 -10.36 -6.04 6.82
N GLY A 233 -10.68 -6.66 5.70
CA GLY A 233 -11.62 -7.77 5.66
C GLY A 233 -11.30 -8.73 4.53
N GLU A 234 -11.55 -8.31 3.30
CA GLU A 234 -11.31 -9.15 2.12
C GLU A 234 -9.83 -9.53 1.97
N ASP A 235 -8.93 -8.61 2.30
CA ASP A 235 -7.49 -8.79 2.12
C ASP A 235 -6.79 -9.49 3.31
N GLY A 236 -7.52 -9.83 4.40
CA GLY A 236 -7.00 -10.66 5.48
C GLY A 236 -7.44 -10.30 6.91
N ALA A 237 -6.75 -10.91 7.88
CA ALA A 237 -6.99 -10.72 9.30
C ALA A 237 -6.43 -9.39 9.81
N PHE A 238 -7.10 -8.77 10.79
CA PHE A 238 -6.63 -7.57 11.47
C PHE A 238 -6.82 -7.69 12.97
N VAL A 239 -6.03 -6.94 13.76
CA VAL A 239 -6.15 -6.93 15.22
C VAL A 239 -7.09 -5.81 15.63
N CYS A 240 -8.04 -6.13 16.51
CA CYS A 240 -9.05 -5.21 17.01
C CYS A 240 -9.28 -5.38 18.51
N THR A 241 -9.97 -4.40 19.09
CA THR A 241 -10.58 -4.49 20.41
C THR A 241 -12.00 -4.99 20.23
N THR A 242 -12.42 -5.95 21.04
CA THR A 242 -13.76 -6.53 21.02
C THR A 242 -14.32 -6.59 22.43
N SER A 243 -15.64 -6.57 22.57
CA SER A 243 -16.32 -6.84 23.84
C SER A 243 -16.32 -8.34 24.14
N VAL A 244 -15.91 -8.73 25.35
CA VAL A 244 -15.94 -10.12 25.82
C VAL A 244 -16.81 -10.24 27.07
N GLY A 245 -17.55 -11.36 27.17
CA GLY A 245 -18.33 -11.73 28.34
C GLY A 245 -19.76 -11.19 28.38
N GLU A 246 -20.60 -11.82 29.20
CA GLU A 246 -22.03 -11.48 29.39
C GLU A 246 -22.26 -10.14 30.10
N LEU A 247 -21.24 -9.62 30.80
CA LEU A 247 -21.34 -8.41 31.64
C LEU A 247 -20.81 -7.14 30.97
N GLU A 248 -20.48 -7.19 29.68
CA GLU A 248 -20.34 -6.02 28.78
C GLU A 248 -19.39 -4.89 29.24
N GLN A 249 -18.45 -5.19 30.15
CA GLN A 249 -17.45 -4.25 30.65
C GLN A 249 -16.01 -4.71 30.37
N GLU A 250 -15.84 -5.96 29.94
CA GLU A 250 -14.54 -6.48 29.57
C GLU A 250 -14.32 -6.32 28.06
N VAL A 251 -13.20 -5.70 27.73
CA VAL A 251 -12.70 -5.63 26.35
C VAL A 251 -11.48 -6.52 26.25
N ALA A 252 -11.34 -7.22 25.13
CA ALA A 252 -10.16 -7.99 24.81
C ALA A 252 -9.59 -7.57 23.46
N VAL A 253 -8.31 -7.89 23.26
CA VAL A 253 -7.68 -7.79 21.95
C VAL A 253 -7.83 -9.12 21.24
N ALA A 254 -8.37 -9.09 20.03
CA ALA A 254 -8.61 -10.28 19.22
C ALA A 254 -8.31 -10.01 17.75
N SER A 255 -8.06 -11.09 17.01
CA SER A 255 -8.00 -11.02 15.55
C SER A 255 -9.42 -11.01 14.98
N ALA A 256 -9.65 -10.26 13.92
CA ALA A 256 -10.89 -10.27 13.15
C ALA A 256 -10.58 -10.52 11.68
N PHE A 257 -11.53 -11.10 10.94
CA PHE A 257 -11.34 -11.50 9.53
C PHE A 257 -12.33 -10.83 8.57
N GLY A 258 -13.04 -9.82 9.03
CA GLY A 258 -13.93 -9.04 8.18
C GLY A 258 -14.99 -8.29 8.95
N TRP A 259 -15.46 -7.21 8.33
CA TRP A 259 -16.53 -6.35 8.83
C TRP A 259 -17.87 -6.75 8.21
N LEU A 260 -18.85 -7.07 9.04
CA LEU A 260 -20.25 -7.16 8.61
C LEU A 260 -20.81 -5.74 8.42
N ALA A 261 -20.70 -4.93 9.47
CA ALA A 261 -21.03 -3.51 9.48
C ALA A 261 -19.84 -2.73 10.03
N ALA A 262 -19.53 -1.59 9.42
CA ALA A 262 -18.43 -0.74 9.83
C ALA A 262 -18.85 0.74 9.75
N LYS A 263 -18.34 1.53 10.68
CA LYS A 263 -18.45 2.97 10.78
C LYS A 263 -17.03 3.51 10.92
N ALA A 264 -16.75 4.60 10.23
CA ALA A 264 -15.47 5.29 10.30
C ALA A 264 -15.68 6.66 10.96
N THR A 265 -14.79 7.02 11.86
CA THR A 265 -14.72 8.37 12.45
C THR A 265 -13.28 8.87 12.41
N VAL A 266 -13.10 10.17 12.16
CA VAL A 266 -11.76 10.79 12.25
C VAL A 266 -11.38 10.93 13.72
N HIS A 267 -10.20 10.44 14.10
CA HIS A 267 -9.63 10.66 15.42
C HIS A 267 -8.57 11.76 15.42
N SER A 268 -7.60 11.69 14.51
CA SER A 268 -6.58 12.72 14.37
C SER A 268 -6.18 12.92 12.91
N ILE A 269 -5.78 14.16 12.61
CA ILE A 269 -5.28 14.58 11.30
C ILE A 269 -3.91 15.19 11.53
N GLU A 270 -2.90 14.69 10.82
CA GLU A 270 -1.50 15.11 10.96
C GLU A 270 -0.87 15.32 9.57
N LYS A 271 0.19 16.15 9.53
CA LYS A 271 1.03 16.35 8.33
C LYS A 271 0.24 16.74 7.07
N VAL A 272 -0.73 17.64 7.23
CA VAL A 272 -1.54 18.09 6.10
C VAL A 272 -0.74 19.04 5.21
N GLN A 273 -0.77 18.79 3.91
CA GLN A 273 -0.12 19.63 2.92
C GLN A 273 -1.08 19.86 1.76
N THR A 274 -1.18 21.10 1.30
CA THR A 274 -2.01 21.47 0.15
C THR A 274 -1.11 21.80 -1.03
N TYR A 275 -1.44 21.22 -2.18
CA TYR A 275 -0.72 21.39 -3.42
C TYR A 275 -1.70 21.77 -4.53
N ARG A 276 -1.32 22.76 -5.32
CA ARG A 276 -1.91 22.98 -6.62
C ARG A 276 -1.17 22.14 -7.65
N ILE A 277 -1.91 21.29 -8.35
CA ILE A 277 -1.39 20.40 -9.40
C ILE A 277 -2.27 20.64 -10.63
N GLY A 278 -1.71 21.28 -11.65
CA GLY A 278 -2.50 21.84 -12.75
C GLY A 278 -3.45 22.94 -12.24
N GLU A 279 -4.73 22.83 -12.58
CA GLU A 279 -5.78 23.79 -12.17
C GLU A 279 -6.50 23.40 -10.87
N HIS A 280 -6.11 22.29 -10.24
CA HIS A 280 -6.81 21.72 -9.09
C HIS A 280 -5.98 21.81 -7.82
N GLU A 281 -6.65 22.07 -6.70
CA GLU A 281 -6.06 22.01 -5.36
C GLU A 281 -6.34 20.64 -4.73
N TRP A 282 -5.27 20.03 -4.25
CA TRP A 282 -5.23 18.71 -3.67
C TRP A 282 -4.60 18.79 -2.29
N CYS A 283 -5.21 18.09 -1.35
CA CYS A 283 -4.72 17.94 0.01
C CYS A 283 -4.19 16.54 0.19
N THR A 284 -3.01 16.43 0.81
CA THR A 284 -2.52 15.18 1.39
C THR A 284 -2.53 15.28 2.90
N GLY A 285 -2.71 14.16 3.60
CA GLY A 285 -2.67 14.14 5.06
C GLY A 285 -2.54 12.73 5.61
N VAL A 286 -1.99 12.62 6.82
CA VAL A 286 -1.98 11.38 7.60
C VAL A 286 -3.14 11.42 8.56
N VAL A 287 -4.13 10.56 8.34
CA VAL A 287 -5.36 10.53 9.13
C VAL A 287 -5.40 9.24 9.92
N ARG A 288 -5.64 9.35 11.23
CA ARG A 288 -5.99 8.23 12.09
C ARG A 288 -7.51 8.14 12.17
N TRP A 289 -8.03 7.03 11.69
CA TRP A 289 -9.44 6.69 11.76
C TRP A 289 -9.69 5.75 12.93
N HIS A 290 -10.84 5.87 13.58
CA HIS A 290 -11.41 4.77 14.35
C HIS A 290 -12.45 4.09 13.47
N ILE A 291 -12.23 2.80 13.25
CA ILE A 291 -13.17 1.93 12.54
C ILE A 291 -13.84 1.07 13.60
N GLY A 292 -15.16 1.16 13.70
CA GLY A 292 -15.97 0.41 14.65
C GLY A 292 -17.18 -0.22 13.98
N GLY A 293 -17.65 -1.34 14.49
CA GLY A 293 -18.91 -1.95 14.06
C GLY A 293 -18.97 -3.42 14.43
N MET A 294 -19.69 -4.21 13.64
CA MET A 294 -19.79 -5.65 13.82
C MET A 294 -18.79 -6.37 12.93
N ALA A 295 -17.94 -7.23 13.53
CA ALA A 295 -16.92 -7.99 12.81
C ALA A 295 -16.95 -9.47 13.18
N PHE A 296 -16.40 -10.30 12.28
CA PHE A 296 -16.09 -11.69 12.58
C PHE A 296 -14.79 -11.77 13.35
N VAL A 297 -14.89 -12.06 14.65
CA VAL A 297 -13.76 -12.10 15.57
C VAL A 297 -13.32 -13.54 15.81
N ALA A 298 -12.03 -13.77 15.65
CA ALA A 298 -11.33 -15.00 16.01
C ALA A 298 -11.23 -15.12 17.53
N ALA A 299 -12.02 -16.02 18.12
CA ALA A 299 -11.75 -16.58 19.43
C ALA A 299 -11.41 -18.08 19.26
N GLU A 300 -11.64 -18.90 20.28
CA GLU A 300 -11.61 -20.37 20.13
C GLU A 300 -12.59 -20.83 19.04
N GLU A 301 -13.73 -20.12 18.91
CA GLU A 301 -14.67 -20.24 17.81
C GLU A 301 -14.91 -18.85 17.17
N PRO A 302 -15.13 -18.77 15.85
CA PRO A 302 -15.45 -17.51 15.21
C PRO A 302 -16.81 -16.99 15.71
N THR A 303 -16.81 -15.76 16.21
CA THR A 303 -18.00 -15.08 16.73
C THR A 303 -18.26 -13.80 15.98
N LEU A 304 -19.52 -13.39 15.91
CA LEU A 304 -19.92 -12.07 15.45
C LEU A 304 -20.07 -11.17 16.67
N GLY A 305 -19.30 -10.09 16.74
CA GLY A 305 -19.31 -9.20 17.89
C GLY A 305 -18.92 -7.76 17.53
N ALA A 306 -19.17 -6.86 18.47
CA ALA A 306 -18.73 -5.48 18.37
C ALA A 306 -17.21 -5.41 18.41
N ALA A 307 -16.61 -4.81 17.38
CA ALA A 307 -15.17 -4.71 17.20
C ALA A 307 -14.77 -3.29 16.80
N GLY A 308 -13.57 -2.88 17.20
CA GLY A 308 -13.06 -1.55 16.96
C GLY A 308 -11.55 -1.54 16.83
N CYS A 309 -11.04 -0.84 15.83
CA CYS A 309 -9.61 -0.65 15.62
C CYS A 309 -9.28 0.78 15.22
N SER A 310 -8.06 1.20 15.57
CA SER A 310 -7.43 2.40 15.03
C SER A 310 -6.72 2.05 13.72
N TRP A 311 -6.94 2.85 12.69
CA TRP A 311 -6.33 2.65 11.38
C TRP A 311 -5.75 3.95 10.87
N THR A 312 -4.42 4.01 10.71
CA THR A 312 -3.73 5.19 10.18
C THR A 312 -3.52 5.05 8.68
N THR A 313 -3.95 6.04 7.91
CA THR A 313 -3.81 6.08 6.45
C THR A 313 -3.19 7.40 6.00
N SER A 314 -2.39 7.38 4.93
CA SER A 314 -2.10 8.59 4.17
C SER A 314 -3.14 8.70 3.06
N VAL A 315 -3.77 9.86 2.95
CA VAL A 315 -4.88 10.11 2.02
C VAL A 315 -4.56 11.28 1.10
N LEU A 316 -5.15 11.22 -0.08
CA LEU A 316 -5.26 12.30 -1.06
C LEU A 316 -6.73 12.64 -1.23
N PHE A 317 -7.08 13.92 -1.22
CA PHE A 317 -8.45 14.40 -1.42
C PHE A 317 -8.43 15.80 -2.04
N THR A 318 -9.53 16.20 -2.68
CA THR A 318 -9.72 17.56 -3.20
C THR A 318 -10.19 18.49 -2.09
N SER A 319 -9.97 19.79 -2.27
CA SER A 319 -10.51 20.84 -1.38
C SER A 319 -12.01 21.13 -1.60
N ASP A 320 -12.70 20.28 -2.36
CA ASP A 320 -14.13 20.39 -2.67
C ASP A 320 -14.95 19.58 -1.66
N VAL A 321 -15.69 20.26 -0.79
CA VAL A 321 -16.51 19.64 0.26
C VAL A 321 -17.63 18.77 -0.33
N GLU A 322 -18.17 19.15 -1.49
CA GLU A 322 -19.26 18.41 -2.15
C GLU A 322 -18.74 17.14 -2.83
N ASN A 323 -17.49 17.18 -3.33
CA ASN A 323 -16.86 16.05 -3.99
C ASN A 323 -15.38 15.89 -3.60
N PRO A 324 -15.09 15.40 -2.38
CA PRO A 324 -13.74 15.39 -1.83
C PRO A 324 -12.81 14.34 -2.45
N ARG A 325 -13.32 13.43 -3.30
CA ARG A 325 -12.54 12.42 -4.06
C ARG A 325 -11.39 11.78 -3.26
N LEU A 326 -11.73 11.17 -2.12
CA LEU A 326 -10.76 10.55 -1.23
C LEU A 326 -10.11 9.31 -1.86
N THR A 327 -8.77 9.28 -1.84
CA THR A 327 -7.96 8.14 -2.23
C THR A 327 -6.98 7.78 -1.10
N VAL A 328 -6.99 6.52 -0.66
CA VAL A 328 -5.99 6.02 0.31
C VAL A 328 -4.69 5.67 -0.42
N LEU A 329 -3.66 6.48 -0.20
CA LEU A 329 -2.33 6.31 -0.81
C LEU A 329 -1.56 5.16 -0.15
N ARG A 330 -1.67 5.05 1.18
CA ARG A 330 -1.06 3.99 1.99
C ARG A 330 -1.75 3.86 3.33
N HIS A 331 -1.47 2.77 4.04
CA HIS A 331 -1.94 2.54 5.39
C HIS A 331 -0.96 1.73 6.21
N ASN A 332 -1.09 1.84 7.53
CA ASN A 332 -0.41 0.97 8.48
C ASN A 332 -1.30 -0.25 8.81
N LEU A 333 -0.74 -1.19 9.59
CA LEU A 333 -1.54 -2.22 10.25
C LEU A 333 -2.52 -1.57 11.21
N ALA A 334 -3.75 -2.09 11.23
CA ALA A 334 -4.75 -1.71 12.22
C ALA A 334 -4.25 -2.08 13.62
N ARG A 335 -4.59 -1.24 14.60
CA ARG A 335 -4.24 -1.43 16.01
C ARG A 335 -5.50 -1.53 16.85
N PRO A 336 -5.50 -2.33 17.93
CA PRO A 336 -6.60 -2.33 18.87
C PRO A 336 -6.78 -0.93 19.49
N LEU A 337 -8.04 -0.54 19.70
CA LEU A 337 -8.39 0.67 20.44
C LEU A 337 -8.15 0.48 21.93
N THR A 338 -7.86 1.57 22.65
CA THR A 338 -7.96 1.58 24.11
C THR A 338 -9.41 1.34 24.56
N ARG A 339 -9.62 1.00 25.83
CA ARG A 339 -10.96 0.77 26.37
C ARG A 339 -11.82 2.04 26.24
N GLU A 340 -11.23 3.19 26.51
CA GLU A 340 -11.88 4.49 26.45
C GLU A 340 -12.28 4.84 25.01
N GLU A 341 -11.38 4.64 24.04
CA GLU A 341 -11.66 4.88 22.62
C GLU A 341 -12.73 3.92 22.08
N PHE A 342 -12.69 2.64 22.49
CA PHE A 342 -13.69 1.65 22.10
C PHE A 342 -15.08 2.00 22.67
N ALA A 343 -15.15 2.44 23.93
CA ALA A 343 -16.39 2.89 24.54
C ALA A 343 -16.94 4.17 23.86
N ALA A 344 -16.06 5.09 23.45
CA ALA A 344 -16.43 6.32 22.78
C ALA A 344 -17.07 6.12 21.39
N LEU A 345 -16.88 4.95 20.76
CA LEU A 345 -17.56 4.59 19.52
C LEU A 345 -19.07 4.38 19.70
N GLY A 346 -19.56 4.27 20.93
CA GLY A 346 -20.99 4.14 21.22
C GLY A 346 -21.63 2.86 20.67
N MET A 347 -20.83 1.84 20.36
CA MET A 347 -21.36 0.60 19.77
C MET A 347 -22.34 -0.07 20.73
N ALA A 348 -23.49 -0.46 20.18
CA ALA A 348 -24.52 -1.19 20.91
C ALA A 348 -23.89 -2.44 21.55
N LYS A 349 -24.04 -2.55 22.87
CA LYS A 349 -23.57 -3.69 23.64
C LYS A 349 -24.44 -4.88 23.27
N SER A 350 -23.97 -5.67 22.32
CA SER A 350 -24.60 -6.92 21.94
C SER A 350 -23.65 -8.04 22.33
N PRO A 351 -24.12 -9.07 23.07
CA PRO A 351 -23.28 -10.21 23.38
C PRO A 351 -22.81 -10.87 22.08
N PRO A 352 -21.56 -11.37 22.04
CA PRO A 352 -21.05 -12.04 20.86
C PRO A 352 -21.93 -13.24 20.53
N VAL A 353 -22.36 -13.34 19.27
CA VAL A 353 -23.18 -14.44 18.78
C VAL A 353 -22.26 -15.41 18.05
N SER A 354 -22.42 -16.72 18.28
CA SER A 354 -21.66 -17.73 17.54
C SER A 354 -21.90 -17.54 16.03
N ALA A 355 -20.82 -17.41 15.25
CA ALA A 355 -20.92 -17.30 13.81
C ALA A 355 -20.97 -18.66 13.11
N MET A 356 -20.81 -19.77 13.86
CA MET A 356 -20.78 -21.13 13.30
C MET A 356 -22.00 -21.47 12.43
N PRO A 357 -23.24 -21.16 12.83
CA PRO A 357 -24.39 -21.42 11.97
C PRO A 357 -24.36 -20.64 10.65
N LEU A 358 -23.76 -19.44 10.63
CA LEU A 358 -23.59 -18.65 9.43
C LEU A 358 -22.51 -19.24 8.52
N PHE A 359 -21.39 -19.70 9.10
CA PHE A 359 -20.34 -20.39 8.36
C PHE A 359 -20.82 -21.73 7.79
N ASP A 360 -21.52 -22.55 8.58
CA ASP A 360 -22.12 -23.81 8.14
C ASP A 360 -23.09 -23.57 6.98
N LEU A 361 -23.85 -22.48 7.05
CA LEU A 361 -24.74 -22.06 5.98
C LEU A 361 -23.98 -21.65 4.73
N ILE A 362 -22.97 -20.77 4.83
CA ILE A 362 -22.13 -20.34 3.69
C ILE A 362 -21.49 -21.56 3.01
N ASN A 363 -20.93 -22.47 3.81
CA ASN A 363 -20.33 -23.72 3.34
C ASN A 363 -21.37 -24.64 2.68
N SER A 364 -22.58 -24.74 3.23
CA SER A 364 -23.68 -25.54 2.65
C SER A 364 -24.19 -25.00 1.30
N LEU A 365 -23.98 -23.71 1.04
CA LEU A 365 -24.30 -23.07 -0.24
C LEU A 365 -23.26 -23.37 -1.32
N GLY A 366 -22.18 -24.08 -0.98
CA GLY A 366 -21.12 -24.44 -1.92
C GLY A 366 -20.41 -23.22 -2.51
N ILE A 367 -20.42 -22.09 -1.79
CA ILE A 367 -19.63 -20.91 -2.11
C ILE A 367 -18.30 -21.11 -1.38
N PRO A 368 -17.22 -21.47 -2.08
CA PRO A 368 -15.91 -21.50 -1.43
C PRO A 368 -15.63 -20.09 -0.94
N ALA A 369 -15.18 -19.95 0.32
CA ALA A 369 -14.95 -18.66 0.96
C ALA A 369 -14.13 -17.67 0.10
N ASP A 370 -13.29 -18.18 -0.80
CA ASP A 370 -12.42 -17.41 -1.68
C ASP A 370 -13.00 -17.01 -3.07
N SER A 371 -14.25 -17.36 -3.43
CA SER A 371 -14.71 -17.27 -4.85
C SER A 371 -15.98 -16.48 -5.13
N ALA A 372 -16.32 -15.49 -4.30
CA ALA A 372 -17.43 -14.56 -4.57
C ALA A 372 -17.11 -13.48 -5.65
N ARG A 373 -16.48 -13.85 -6.77
CA ARG A 373 -16.31 -12.96 -7.94
C ARG A 373 -17.00 -13.56 -9.17
N GLY A 374 -18.09 -12.92 -9.62
CA GLY A 374 -18.66 -13.10 -10.96
C GLY A 374 -19.55 -14.34 -11.18
N LEU A 375 -20.58 -14.55 -10.36
CA LEU A 375 -21.50 -15.69 -10.53
C LEU A 375 -22.52 -15.49 -11.69
N PRO A 376 -22.85 -16.54 -12.47
CA PRO A 376 -23.89 -16.50 -13.50
C PRO A 376 -25.32 -16.33 -12.94
N ARG A 377 -26.22 -15.68 -13.69
CA ARG A 377 -27.65 -15.42 -13.34
C ARG A 377 -28.45 -16.62 -12.83
N ALA A 378 -28.05 -17.86 -13.14
CA ALA A 378 -28.72 -19.06 -12.62
C ALA A 378 -28.54 -19.23 -11.09
N TYR A 379 -27.49 -18.66 -10.50
CA TYR A 379 -27.26 -18.67 -9.05
C TYR A 379 -28.09 -17.62 -8.30
N GLU A 380 -28.56 -16.56 -8.95
CA GLU A 380 -29.38 -15.51 -8.31
C GLU A 380 -30.70 -16.07 -7.78
N GLY A 381 -31.36 -16.98 -8.50
CA GLY A 381 -32.62 -17.58 -8.05
C GLY A 381 -32.49 -18.49 -6.83
N ALA A 382 -31.35 -19.17 -6.67
CA ALA A 382 -31.05 -19.98 -5.48
C ALA A 382 -30.67 -19.08 -4.29
N LEU A 383 -29.87 -18.03 -4.54
CA LEU A 383 -29.53 -17.00 -3.56
C LEU A 383 -30.77 -16.28 -3.02
N VAL A 384 -31.72 -15.88 -3.88
CA VAL A 384 -32.96 -15.19 -3.46
C VAL A 384 -33.87 -16.10 -2.63
N ARG A 385 -34.05 -17.37 -3.03
CA ARG A 385 -34.85 -18.35 -2.27
C ARG A 385 -34.22 -18.69 -0.92
N ASN A 386 -32.88 -18.76 -0.87
CA ASN A 386 -32.15 -19.03 0.37
C ASN A 386 -32.07 -17.79 1.27
N ALA A 387 -31.93 -16.57 0.73
CA ALA A 387 -32.05 -15.32 1.47
C ALA A 387 -33.44 -15.15 2.12
N ALA A 388 -34.50 -15.57 1.43
CA ALA A 388 -35.85 -15.62 1.99
C ALA A 388 -36.02 -16.68 3.08
N LYS A 389 -35.23 -17.76 3.07
CA LYS A 389 -35.19 -18.79 4.12
C LYS A 389 -34.34 -18.33 5.32
N ILE A 390 -33.26 -17.59 5.07
CA ILE A 390 -32.40 -16.93 6.06
C ILE A 390 -33.21 -15.90 6.84
N ARG A 391 -33.91 -14.98 6.17
CA ARG A 391 -34.80 -13.99 6.82
C ARG A 391 -35.90 -14.60 7.70
N ARG A 392 -36.20 -15.89 7.56
CA ARG A 392 -37.22 -16.61 8.35
C ARG A 392 -36.65 -17.51 9.44
N SER A 393 -35.33 -17.63 9.56
CA SER A 393 -34.71 -18.36 10.67
C SER A 393 -34.50 -17.41 11.84
N ALA A 394 -34.56 -17.92 13.08
CA ALA A 394 -34.27 -17.11 14.28
C ALA A 394 -32.89 -16.43 14.21
N ILE A 395 -31.93 -17.06 13.52
CA ILE A 395 -30.59 -16.52 13.29
C ILE A 395 -30.61 -15.39 12.26
N GLY A 396 -31.38 -15.52 11.18
CA GLY A 396 -31.50 -14.43 10.21
C GLY A 396 -32.35 -13.26 10.72
N GLU A 397 -33.32 -13.50 11.61
CA GLU A 397 -34.00 -12.44 12.34
C GLU A 397 -33.06 -11.73 13.32
N GLN A 398 -32.20 -12.47 14.04
CA GLN A 398 -31.16 -11.88 14.90
C GLN A 398 -30.11 -11.10 14.10
N VAL A 399 -29.61 -11.65 12.99
CA VAL A 399 -28.64 -10.97 12.13
C VAL A 399 -29.27 -9.76 11.45
N ALA A 400 -30.53 -9.85 11.00
CA ALA A 400 -31.26 -8.71 10.46
C ALA A 400 -31.47 -7.64 11.54
N ALA A 401 -31.86 -8.01 12.75
CA ALA A 401 -32.00 -7.05 13.86
C ALA A 401 -30.65 -6.40 14.24
N LEU A 402 -29.54 -7.15 14.18
CA LEU A 402 -28.20 -6.61 14.42
C LEU A 402 -27.73 -5.68 13.28
N LEU A 403 -28.07 -6.00 12.03
CA LEU A 403 -27.80 -5.16 10.87
C LEU A 403 -28.64 -3.89 10.93
N ASP A 404 -29.95 -4.02 11.15
CA ASP A 404 -30.88 -2.90 11.29
C ASP A 404 -30.46 -1.99 12.47
N ALA A 405 -29.98 -2.56 13.58
CA ALA A 405 -29.44 -1.78 14.70
C ALA A 405 -28.11 -1.09 14.35
N ALA A 406 -27.23 -1.74 13.58
CA ALA A 406 -25.97 -1.16 13.14
C ALA A 406 -26.15 -0.08 12.05
N GLU A 407 -27.19 -0.20 11.22
CA GLU A 407 -27.55 0.73 10.15
C GLU A 407 -28.42 1.89 10.67
N ALA A 408 -29.28 1.69 11.67
CA ALA A 408 -30.09 2.75 12.28
C ALA A 408 -29.25 3.86 12.95
N ASP A 409 -27.99 3.59 13.28
CA ASP A 409 -27.00 4.57 13.79
C ASP A 409 -26.24 5.33 12.66
N ASP A 410 -26.64 5.12 11.40
CA ASP A 410 -26.10 5.78 10.19
C ASP A 410 -27.28 6.29 9.30
N PRO A 411 -27.88 7.45 9.61
CA PRO A 411 -29.12 7.92 8.97
C PRO A 411 -29.00 8.33 7.48
N ASP A 412 -27.80 8.22 6.88
CA ASP A 412 -27.47 8.70 5.53
C ASP A 412 -27.28 7.56 4.49
N GLU A 413 -27.76 6.35 4.75
CA GLU A 413 -27.65 5.20 3.81
C GLU A 413 -28.82 5.03 2.84
#